data_AF-A0A8B7I8H8-F1
#
_entry.id   AF-A0A8B7I8H8-F1
#
_cell.length_a   1.000
_cell.length_b   1.000
_cell.length_c   1.000
_cell.angle_alpha   90.00
_cell.angle_beta   90.00
_cell.angle_gamma   90.00
#
_symmetry.space_group_name_H-M   'P 1'
#
loop_
_entity.id
_entity.type
_entity.pdbx_description
1 polymer ?
#
loop_
_entity_poly.entity_id
_entity_poly.type
_entity_poly.pdbx_seq_one_letter_code
_entity_poly.pdbx_strand_id
1 'polypeptide(L)'
;MHRRHKPSASEHKRDFAAHGGALSVSHNETRSFFNFSQLVLSAGHLRSPPVLKHSKVTYFEVEILDMQSKKQICIVDKVPPSYTLLDVKHKFHKACPQWYPSRVGLQLERNGPYLKDSISIQSLAVSSIITLYFTDLGQQVSWTTFFLTEYTGPLLIYLLFYIRLSTIYDQVESTKNFRHPVVHLACFCHCLHYTRHLLETLFVHKFSGGHTPLKNMIKGCAFYWGFTSWIAYYINHPRYTPPSFGHRQVSFAALAFLICEAGNHFINVALAQQNHSGSKACFPSPTYNPFTWLFFLVSCPNYTYEVGSWISFTVMTQTLPVGIFAFLMVIQMSLWARKKHKLYLKRFYPAVRRKAAMIPIIF
;
A
#
# COMPACT_ATOMS: atom_id res chain seq x y z
N MET A 1 6.10 -24.18 -49.55
CA MET A 1 6.68 -24.79 -50.78
C MET A 1 7.37 -23.67 -51.57
N HIS A 2 8.54 -23.91 -52.17
CA HIS A 2 9.44 -22.98 -52.92
C HIS A 2 8.96 -21.53 -53.24
N ARG A 3 9.76 -20.47 -53.03
CA ARG A 3 10.90 -20.08 -53.90
C ARG A 3 11.86 -19.03 -53.27
N ARG A 4 13.09 -18.96 -53.78
CA ARG A 4 14.12 -17.93 -53.53
C ARG A 4 13.85 -16.64 -54.34
N HIS A 5 14.28 -15.46 -53.85
CA HIS A 5 15.52 -14.78 -54.33
C HIS A 5 15.79 -13.39 -53.72
N LYS A 6 17.08 -13.07 -53.64
CA LYS A 6 17.77 -11.77 -53.50
C LYS A 6 19.19 -11.98 -54.09
N PRO A 7 20.01 -10.94 -54.31
CA PRO A 7 19.75 -9.70 -55.04
C PRO A 7 20.84 -9.43 -56.12
N SER A 8 20.74 -8.35 -56.90
CA SER A 8 21.91 -7.76 -57.56
C SER A 8 21.73 -6.25 -57.77
N ALA A 9 22.83 -5.50 -57.68
CA ALA A 9 22.92 -4.08 -57.97
C ALA A 9 23.54 -3.86 -59.36
N SER A 10 23.39 -2.66 -59.92
CA SER A 10 24.33 -2.13 -60.92
C SER A 10 24.37 -0.61 -60.82
N GLU A 11 25.55 -0.05 -61.06
CA GLU A 11 25.85 1.37 -60.94
C GLU A 11 25.60 2.12 -62.26
N HIS A 12 25.33 3.42 -62.18
CA HIS A 12 25.74 4.32 -63.27
C HIS A 12 26.25 5.66 -62.76
N LYS A 13 27.32 6.12 -63.42
CA LYS A 13 28.23 7.19 -62.99
C LYS A 13 28.27 8.27 -64.07
N ARG A 14 28.39 9.55 -63.69
CA ARG A 14 28.99 10.60 -64.52
C ARG A 14 29.51 11.75 -63.64
N ASP A 15 30.68 12.26 -64.01
CA ASP A 15 31.54 13.17 -63.24
C ASP A 15 31.59 14.60 -63.86
N PHE A 16 32.44 15.47 -63.27
CA PHE A 16 32.86 16.83 -63.71
C PHE A 16 31.86 17.98 -63.44
N ALA A 17 32.23 19.23 -63.09
CA ALA A 17 33.48 19.93 -62.69
C ALA A 17 33.11 21.40 -62.26
N ALA A 18 33.91 22.25 -61.58
CA ALA A 18 35.08 22.13 -60.68
C ALA A 18 35.39 23.51 -60.02
N HIS A 19 36.33 23.55 -59.05
CA HIS A 19 37.00 24.74 -58.44
C HIS A 19 36.23 25.75 -57.54
N GLY A 20 36.96 26.28 -56.55
CA GLY A 20 36.70 27.57 -55.87
C GLY A 20 36.52 27.45 -54.36
N GLY A 21 37.43 28.00 -53.56
CA GLY A 21 37.35 27.97 -52.08
C GLY A 21 37.18 29.36 -51.45
N ALA A 22 36.63 29.42 -50.23
CA ALA A 22 36.80 30.43 -49.17
C ALA A 22 35.66 30.33 -48.12
N LEU A 23 35.92 30.70 -46.87
CA LEU A 23 34.94 30.68 -45.77
C LEU A 23 34.16 32.00 -45.66
N SER A 24 32.88 31.94 -45.29
CA SER A 24 32.34 32.74 -44.15
C SER A 24 30.86 32.43 -43.79
N VAL A 25 30.64 32.06 -42.53
CA VAL A 25 29.61 32.55 -41.58
C VAL A 25 28.22 33.04 -42.08
N SER A 26 27.19 32.52 -41.39
CA SER A 26 25.81 33.05 -41.20
C SER A 26 24.82 33.03 -42.37
N HIS A 27 23.80 32.17 -42.25
CA HIS A 27 22.42 32.51 -42.64
C HIS A 27 21.41 31.59 -41.94
N ASN A 28 20.68 32.10 -40.94
CA ASN A 28 19.52 31.37 -40.37
C ASN A 28 18.42 32.31 -39.81
N GLU A 29 18.34 33.55 -40.29
CA GLU A 29 17.36 34.54 -39.82
C GLU A 29 15.95 34.39 -40.44
N THR A 30 15.81 33.63 -41.52
CA THR A 30 14.54 33.48 -42.26
C THR A 30 13.44 32.73 -41.49
N ARG A 31 13.79 32.03 -40.40
CA ARG A 31 12.81 31.41 -39.47
C ARG A 31 12.25 32.38 -38.43
N SER A 32 12.82 33.58 -38.26
CA SER A 32 12.36 34.56 -37.27
C SER A 32 11.11 35.30 -37.74
N PHE A 33 11.14 35.83 -38.97
CA PHE A 33 10.05 36.66 -39.51
C PHE A 33 8.72 35.94 -39.70
N PHE A 34 8.72 34.63 -39.97
CA PHE A 34 7.49 33.84 -40.06
C PHE A 34 6.75 33.70 -38.72
N ASN A 35 7.47 33.64 -37.60
CA ASN A 35 6.85 33.57 -36.28
C ASN A 35 6.25 34.93 -35.87
N PHE A 36 6.90 36.04 -36.25
CA PHE A 36 6.41 37.37 -35.90
C PHE A 36 5.17 37.78 -36.69
N SER A 37 5.09 37.44 -37.98
CA SER A 37 3.89 37.69 -38.80
C SER A 37 2.70 36.83 -38.35
N GLN A 38 2.93 35.60 -37.88
CA GLN A 38 1.88 34.76 -37.29
C GLN A 38 1.38 35.33 -35.94
N LEU A 39 2.25 35.94 -35.14
CA LEU A 39 1.90 36.63 -33.90
C LEU A 39 1.01 37.86 -34.17
N VAL A 40 1.37 38.69 -35.15
CA VAL A 40 0.62 39.91 -35.51
C VAL A 40 -0.75 39.59 -36.14
N LEU A 41 -0.85 38.55 -36.97
CA LEU A 41 -2.14 38.13 -37.56
C LEU A 41 -3.11 37.47 -36.57
N SER A 42 -2.60 36.97 -35.43
CA SER A 42 -3.44 36.42 -34.36
C SER A 42 -4.03 37.46 -33.40
N ALA A 43 -3.59 38.72 -33.47
CA ALA A 43 -4.10 39.83 -32.65
C ALA A 43 -5.43 40.44 -33.15
N GLY A 44 -5.97 39.96 -34.29
CA GLY A 44 -7.03 40.62 -35.05
C GLY A 44 -8.48 40.16 -34.80
N HIS A 45 -8.75 39.25 -33.85
CA HIS A 45 -10.12 38.87 -33.50
C HIS A 45 -10.47 39.19 -32.05
N LEU A 46 -11.27 40.23 -31.86
CA LEU A 46 -12.17 40.40 -30.73
C LEU A 46 -13.18 39.24 -30.72
N ARG A 47 -12.76 38.07 -30.21
CA ARG A 47 -13.71 37.14 -29.62
C ARG A 47 -14.37 37.89 -28.47
N SER A 48 -15.68 38.04 -28.54
CA SER A 48 -16.47 38.37 -27.37
C SER A 48 -16.05 37.41 -26.24
N PRO A 49 -15.88 37.91 -25.00
CA PRO A 49 -15.57 37.03 -23.89
C PRO A 49 -16.61 35.92 -23.88
N PRO A 50 -16.23 34.65 -23.64
CA PRO A 50 -17.21 33.58 -23.57
C PRO A 50 -18.23 34.00 -22.53
N VAL A 51 -19.48 34.22 -22.95
CA VAL A 51 -20.55 34.62 -22.04
C VAL A 51 -20.55 33.54 -20.97
N LEU A 52 -20.09 33.93 -19.78
CA LEU A 52 -20.09 33.06 -18.62
C LEU A 52 -21.56 32.84 -18.33
N LYS A 53 -22.12 31.76 -18.88
CA LYS A 53 -23.45 31.31 -18.52
C LYS A 53 -23.39 31.21 -17.00
N HIS A 54 -24.10 32.09 -16.32
CA HIS A 54 -24.40 31.94 -14.90
C HIS A 54 -25.33 30.73 -14.80
N SER A 55 -24.76 29.54 -14.99
CA SER A 55 -25.29 28.29 -14.49
C SER A 55 -25.54 28.55 -13.02
N LYS A 56 -26.82 28.71 -12.65
CA LYS A 56 -27.23 28.87 -11.26
C LYS A 56 -26.60 27.71 -10.51
N VAL A 57 -25.57 27.99 -9.71
CA VAL A 57 -24.90 26.96 -8.93
C VAL A 57 -25.93 26.49 -7.92
N THR A 58 -26.52 25.33 -8.18
CA THR A 58 -27.45 24.68 -7.27
C THR A 58 -26.66 24.24 -6.05
N TYR A 59 -26.72 25.05 -4.99
CA TYR A 59 -26.14 24.71 -3.72
C TYR A 59 -27.05 23.72 -2.98
N PHE A 60 -26.42 22.76 -2.31
CA PHE A 60 -27.08 21.91 -1.33
C PHE A 60 -26.93 22.49 0.07
N GLU A 61 -27.91 22.15 0.90
CA GLU A 61 -27.91 22.33 2.33
C GLU A 61 -27.71 20.94 2.96
N VAL A 62 -26.67 20.78 3.79
CA VAL A 62 -26.38 19.49 4.43
C VAL A 62 -26.68 19.59 5.91
N GLU A 63 -27.80 19.00 6.32
CA GLU A 63 -28.21 18.92 7.71
C GLU A 63 -27.46 17.77 8.41
N ILE A 64 -26.82 18.06 9.55
CA ILE A 64 -26.10 17.07 10.34
C ILE A 64 -26.82 16.84 11.66
N LEU A 65 -27.43 15.67 11.79
CA LEU A 65 -28.16 15.22 12.98
C LEU A 65 -27.32 14.26 13.82
N ASP A 66 -27.43 14.34 15.14
CA ASP A 66 -26.85 13.33 16.03
C ASP A 66 -27.54 11.98 15.85
N MET A 67 -26.75 10.92 15.62
CA MET A 67 -27.28 9.58 15.35
C MET A 67 -28.14 9.03 16.50
N GLN A 68 -27.80 9.33 17.76
CA GLN A 68 -28.48 8.78 18.93
C GLN A 68 -29.71 9.60 19.35
N SER A 69 -29.54 10.89 19.55
CA SER A 69 -30.56 11.81 20.06
C SER A 69 -31.45 12.43 18.98
N LYS A 70 -31.09 12.30 17.69
CA LYS A 70 -31.71 12.99 16.54
C LYS A 70 -31.68 14.52 16.63
N LYS A 71 -30.98 15.12 17.60
CA LYS A 71 -30.85 16.57 17.69
C LYS A 71 -30.02 17.08 16.52
N GLN A 72 -30.48 18.17 15.90
CA GLN A 72 -29.71 18.88 14.90
C GLN A 72 -28.45 19.45 15.57
N ILE A 73 -27.28 19.13 15.01
CA ILE A 73 -25.99 19.61 15.51
C ILE A 73 -25.59 20.87 14.75
N CYS A 74 -25.69 20.82 13.42
CA CYS A 74 -25.23 21.86 12.52
C CYS A 74 -25.91 21.71 11.16
N ILE A 75 -26.23 22.84 10.53
CA ILE A 75 -26.57 22.91 9.11
C ILE A 75 -25.34 23.44 8.37
N VAL A 76 -24.91 22.73 7.33
CA VAL A 76 -23.79 23.13 6.48
C VAL A 76 -24.33 23.71 5.19
N ASP A 77 -24.47 25.03 5.17
CA ASP A 77 -24.99 25.78 4.03
C ASP A 77 -24.03 25.87 2.84
N LYS A 78 -24.63 26.19 1.69
CA LYS A 78 -23.92 26.58 0.45
C LYS A 78 -22.86 25.55 0.07
N VAL A 79 -23.25 24.28 -0.05
CA VAL A 79 -22.38 23.17 -0.47
C VAL A 79 -22.51 22.96 -1.98
N PRO A 80 -21.48 23.23 -2.79
CA PRO A 80 -21.50 22.94 -4.23
C PRO A 80 -21.65 21.44 -4.53
N PRO A 81 -22.23 21.06 -5.69
CA PRO A 81 -22.36 19.66 -6.09
C PRO A 81 -21.02 18.91 -6.18
N SER A 82 -19.96 19.64 -6.55
CA SER A 82 -18.60 19.13 -6.70
C SER A 82 -17.85 18.88 -5.40
N TYR A 83 -18.39 19.32 -4.26
CA TYR A 83 -17.75 19.08 -2.96
C TYR A 83 -17.78 17.60 -2.61
N THR A 84 -16.75 17.16 -1.91
CA THR A 84 -16.66 15.83 -1.33
C THR A 84 -17.22 15.81 0.09
N LEU A 85 -17.49 14.60 0.60
CA LEU A 85 -17.81 14.40 2.00
C LEU A 85 -16.72 14.94 2.94
N LEU A 86 -15.44 14.88 2.53
CA LEU A 86 -14.33 15.46 3.29
C LEU A 86 -14.48 16.98 3.44
N ASP A 87 -14.89 17.69 2.38
CA ASP A 87 -15.10 19.14 2.42
C ASP A 87 -16.26 19.51 3.37
N VAL A 88 -17.32 18.70 3.41
CA VAL A 88 -18.41 18.84 4.38
C VAL A 88 -17.91 18.60 5.80
N LYS A 89 -17.05 17.60 6.04
CA LYS A 89 -16.43 17.38 7.37
C LYS A 89 -15.53 18.53 7.79
N HIS A 90 -14.81 19.17 6.87
CA HIS A 90 -14.02 20.37 7.15
C HIS A 90 -14.91 21.57 7.50
N LYS A 91 -16.03 21.79 6.77
CA LYS A 91 -17.02 22.82 7.14
C LYS A 91 -17.66 22.53 8.50
N PHE A 92 -18.03 21.28 8.78
CA PHE A 92 -18.58 20.87 10.07
C PHE A 92 -17.60 21.12 11.22
N HIS A 93 -16.33 20.76 11.07
CA HIS A 93 -15.28 21.08 12.06
C HIS A 93 -15.12 22.60 12.29
N LYS A 94 -15.30 23.43 11.26
CA LYS A 94 -15.28 24.90 11.43
C LYS A 94 -16.46 25.40 12.28
N ALA A 95 -17.63 24.75 12.21
CA ALA A 95 -18.79 25.05 13.04
C ALA A 95 -18.72 24.39 14.44
N CYS A 96 -18.03 23.25 14.55
CA CYS A 96 -17.90 22.44 15.77
C CYS A 96 -16.43 22.01 15.99
N PRO A 97 -15.56 22.90 16.50
CA PRO A 97 -14.12 22.68 16.59
C PRO A 97 -13.67 21.47 17.42
N GLN A 98 -14.53 20.94 18.28
CA GLN A 98 -14.28 19.74 19.08
C GLN A 98 -14.15 18.44 18.26
N TRP A 99 -14.69 18.41 17.04
CA TRP A 99 -14.74 17.21 16.20
C TRP A 99 -13.91 17.37 14.91
N TYR A 100 -12.60 17.10 15.03
CA TYR A 100 -11.70 17.00 13.88
C TYR A 100 -12.26 16.11 12.76
N PRO A 101 -12.10 16.45 11.46
CA PRO A 101 -12.72 15.74 10.34
C PRO A 101 -12.54 14.21 10.35
N SER A 102 -11.38 13.71 10.80
CA SER A 102 -11.12 12.27 10.90
C SER A 102 -12.01 11.56 11.92
N ARG A 103 -12.44 12.23 13.00
CA ARG A 103 -13.38 11.69 14.02
C ARG A 103 -14.82 11.62 13.52
N VAL A 104 -15.18 12.37 12.48
CA VAL A 104 -16.56 12.55 12.02
C VAL A 104 -16.97 11.34 11.18
N GLY A 105 -17.76 10.43 11.76
CA GLY A 105 -18.50 9.42 11.01
C GLY A 105 -19.81 10.01 10.49
N LEU A 106 -20.06 9.92 9.18
CA LEU A 106 -21.31 10.35 8.55
C LEU A 106 -21.99 9.16 7.86
N GLN A 107 -23.29 9.01 8.05
CA GLN A 107 -24.14 7.98 7.45
C GLN A 107 -25.36 8.62 6.79
N LEU A 108 -25.85 8.07 5.68
CA LEU A 108 -27.10 8.53 5.04
C LEU A 108 -28.34 7.98 5.77
N GLU A 109 -28.24 6.74 6.26
CA GLU A 109 -29.28 6.06 7.02
C GLU A 109 -28.80 5.75 8.43
N ARG A 110 -29.74 5.65 9.39
CA ARG A 110 -29.43 5.37 10.78
C ARG A 110 -28.92 3.93 10.94
N ASN A 111 -27.69 3.75 11.44
CA ASN A 111 -26.93 2.48 11.43
C ASN A 111 -26.50 1.99 10.03
N GLY A 112 -26.56 2.85 9.00
CA GLY A 112 -26.03 2.55 7.67
C GLY A 112 -24.50 2.45 7.65
N PRO A 113 -23.90 2.02 6.54
CA PRO A 113 -22.45 2.07 6.38
C PRO A 113 -21.95 3.52 6.39
N TYR A 114 -20.79 3.76 7.03
CA TYR A 114 -20.14 5.07 6.96
C TYR A 114 -19.79 5.44 5.52
N LEU A 115 -20.13 6.67 5.14
CA LEU A 115 -19.82 7.24 3.85
C LEU A 115 -18.31 7.49 3.73
N LYS A 116 -17.77 7.30 2.53
CA LYS A 116 -16.34 7.53 2.25
C LYS A 116 -16.09 9.01 1.98
N ASP A 117 -14.95 9.49 2.47
CA ASP A 117 -14.49 10.88 2.32
C ASP A 117 -14.43 11.35 0.86
N SER A 118 -14.19 10.43 -0.09
CA SER A 118 -14.12 10.72 -1.53
C SER A 118 -15.46 10.76 -2.28
N ILE A 119 -16.60 10.61 -1.59
CA ILE A 119 -17.93 10.65 -2.24
C ILE A 119 -18.30 12.11 -2.51
N SER A 120 -18.66 12.43 -3.75
CA SER A 120 -19.22 13.73 -4.14
C SER A 120 -20.64 13.91 -3.61
N ILE A 121 -20.95 15.10 -3.07
CA ILE A 121 -22.28 15.41 -2.51
C ILE A 121 -23.38 15.26 -3.57
N GLN A 122 -23.12 15.60 -4.84
CA GLN A 122 -24.04 15.33 -5.96
C GLN A 122 -24.51 13.87 -6.06
N SER A 123 -23.68 12.89 -5.68
CA SER A 123 -24.05 11.46 -5.74
C SER A 123 -24.87 10.97 -4.52
N LEU A 124 -25.03 11.83 -3.50
CA LEU A 124 -25.86 11.59 -2.32
C LEU A 124 -27.16 12.41 -2.36
N ALA A 125 -27.20 13.44 -3.20
CA ALA A 125 -28.31 14.38 -3.30
C ALA A 125 -29.54 13.75 -4.00
N VAL A 126 -30.56 13.43 -3.21
CA VAL A 126 -31.92 13.13 -3.72
C VAL A 126 -32.76 14.41 -3.83
N SER A 127 -32.45 15.41 -3.00
CA SER A 127 -33.16 16.69 -2.86
C SER A 127 -32.17 17.84 -2.66
N SER A 128 -32.65 19.09 -2.57
CA SER A 128 -31.85 20.27 -2.23
C SER A 128 -31.28 20.24 -0.80
N ILE A 129 -31.93 19.50 0.10
CA ILE A 129 -31.50 19.26 1.48
C ILE A 129 -31.04 17.80 1.58
N ILE A 130 -29.92 17.57 2.26
CA ILE A 130 -29.33 16.24 2.50
C ILE A 130 -29.11 16.07 3.99
N THR A 131 -29.90 15.19 4.62
CA THR A 131 -29.73 14.85 6.04
C THR A 131 -28.68 13.76 6.21
N LEU A 132 -27.67 13.99 7.03
CA LEU A 132 -26.62 13.04 7.40
C LEU A 132 -26.60 12.80 8.91
N TYR A 133 -26.44 11.55 9.31
CA TYR A 133 -26.33 11.14 10.70
C TYR A 133 -24.86 11.12 11.15
N PHE A 134 -24.55 11.89 12.20
CA PHE A 134 -23.24 12.02 12.81
C PHE A 134 -22.98 10.96 13.88
N THR A 135 -21.76 10.43 13.92
CA THR A 135 -21.22 9.64 15.03
C THR A 135 -19.77 10.05 15.27
N ASP A 136 -19.41 10.35 16.53
CA ASP A 136 -18.01 10.55 16.92
C ASP A 136 -17.31 9.18 17.01
N LEU A 137 -16.36 8.95 16.09
CA LEU A 137 -15.56 7.73 16.04
C LEU A 137 -14.47 7.69 17.11
N GLY A 138 -14.28 8.78 17.88
CA GLY A 138 -13.16 8.97 18.79
C GLY A 138 -11.84 9.20 18.03
N GLN A 139 -10.72 9.28 18.78
CA GLN A 139 -9.41 9.58 18.20
C GLN A 139 -9.00 8.56 17.12
N GLN A 140 -8.79 9.06 15.92
CA GLN A 140 -8.44 8.30 14.72
C GLN A 140 -6.97 8.50 14.33
N VAL A 141 -6.36 7.48 13.73
CA VAL A 141 -5.03 7.54 13.10
C VAL A 141 -5.10 7.07 11.65
N SER A 142 -4.21 7.58 10.80
CA SER A 142 -4.11 7.12 9.41
C SER A 142 -3.60 5.68 9.35
N TRP A 143 -4.00 4.91 8.33
CA TRP A 143 -3.47 3.55 8.13
C TRP A 143 -1.95 3.53 7.92
N THR A 144 -1.38 4.52 7.21
CA THR A 144 0.07 4.63 7.06
C THR A 144 0.75 4.81 8.41
N THR A 145 0.27 5.71 9.26
CA THR A 145 0.80 5.91 10.63
C THR A 145 0.66 4.65 11.48
N PHE A 146 -0.48 3.95 11.38
CA PHE A 146 -0.73 2.68 12.07
C PHE A 146 0.37 1.66 11.75
N PHE A 147 0.57 1.35 10.47
CA PHE A 147 1.50 0.30 10.05
C PHE A 147 2.96 0.69 10.26
N LEU A 148 3.34 1.96 10.01
CA LEU A 148 4.69 2.44 10.32
C LEU A 148 5.00 2.31 11.82
N THR A 149 4.07 2.67 12.71
CA THR A 149 4.27 2.55 14.16
C THR A 149 4.33 1.08 14.59
N GLU A 150 3.39 0.26 14.08
CA GLU A 150 3.31 -1.17 14.39
C GLU A 150 4.59 -1.92 13.99
N TYR A 151 5.20 -1.58 12.85
CA TYR A 151 6.39 -2.26 12.31
C TYR A 151 7.74 -1.64 12.71
N THR A 152 7.79 -0.35 13.08
CA THR A 152 9.03 0.28 13.57
C THR A 152 9.43 -0.27 14.94
N GLY A 153 8.46 -0.50 15.83
CA GLY A 153 8.73 -1.04 17.17
C GLY A 153 9.49 -2.37 17.15
N PRO A 154 9.01 -3.42 16.47
CA PRO A 154 9.71 -4.69 16.35
C PRO A 154 11.15 -4.57 15.85
N LEU A 155 11.40 -3.72 14.85
CA LEU A 155 12.74 -3.49 14.32
C LEU A 155 13.69 -2.94 15.41
N LEU A 156 13.28 -1.88 16.10
CA LEU A 156 14.08 -1.24 17.15
C LEU A 156 14.23 -2.11 18.40
N ILE A 157 13.15 -2.77 18.82
CA ILE A 157 13.13 -3.66 19.98
C ILE A 157 14.07 -4.85 19.77
N TYR A 158 14.02 -5.52 18.61
CA TYR A 158 14.91 -6.65 18.36
C TYR A 158 16.38 -6.24 18.41
N LEU A 159 16.73 -5.09 17.80
CA LEU A 159 18.08 -4.54 17.83
C LEU A 159 18.55 -4.22 19.26
N LEU A 160 17.67 -3.70 20.12
CA LEU A 160 17.97 -3.43 21.53
C LEU A 160 18.36 -4.72 22.30
N PHE A 161 17.62 -5.81 22.10
CA PHE A 161 17.96 -7.11 22.70
C PHE A 161 19.25 -7.72 22.09
N TYR A 162 19.47 -7.56 20.79
CA TYR A 162 20.67 -8.06 20.09
C TYR A 162 21.98 -7.43 20.62
N ILE A 163 21.94 -6.16 21.03
CA ILE A 163 23.08 -5.46 21.66
C ILE A 163 23.50 -6.13 22.97
N ARG A 164 22.59 -6.83 23.68
CA ARG A 164 22.80 -7.43 25.01
C ARG A 164 23.24 -6.41 26.09
N LEU A 165 22.49 -5.34 26.27
CA LEU A 165 22.73 -4.41 27.38
C LEU A 165 22.67 -5.14 28.74
N SER A 166 23.59 -4.80 29.64
CA SER A 166 23.74 -5.39 30.98
C SER A 166 22.57 -5.16 31.94
N THR A 167 21.59 -4.35 31.53
CA THR A 167 20.30 -4.16 32.23
C THR A 167 19.27 -5.24 31.85
N ILE A 168 19.48 -5.94 30.73
CA ILE A 168 18.54 -6.93 30.16
C ILE A 168 18.98 -8.37 30.48
N TYR A 169 20.30 -8.61 30.45
CA TYR A 169 20.91 -9.91 30.75
C TYR A 169 21.92 -9.75 31.88
N ASP A 170 22.06 -10.79 32.70
CA ASP A 170 22.97 -10.80 33.85
C ASP A 170 24.42 -10.43 33.47
N GLN A 171 25.12 -9.70 34.33
CA GLN A 171 26.43 -9.13 34.00
C GLN A 171 27.49 -10.21 33.70
N VAL A 172 27.45 -11.32 34.45
CA VAL A 172 28.36 -12.47 34.27
C VAL A 172 28.11 -13.19 32.93
N GLU A 173 26.92 -13.02 32.35
CA GLU A 173 26.59 -13.56 31.03
C GLU A 173 26.75 -12.55 29.90
N SER A 174 26.56 -11.26 30.17
CA SER A 174 26.74 -10.16 29.20
C SER A 174 28.20 -10.01 28.75
N THR A 175 29.15 -10.33 29.63
CA THR A 175 30.59 -10.35 29.33
C THR A 175 31.00 -11.47 28.37
N LYS A 176 30.13 -12.46 28.11
CA LYS A 176 30.32 -13.44 27.02
C LYS A 176 29.97 -12.81 25.68
N ASN A 177 30.98 -12.19 25.06
CA ASN A 177 30.87 -11.57 23.74
C ASN A 177 30.46 -12.55 22.62
N PHE A 178 30.67 -13.85 22.81
CA PHE A 178 30.33 -14.87 21.82
C PHE A 178 28.81 -14.95 21.56
N ARG A 179 28.47 -15.01 20.27
CA ARG A 179 27.12 -15.21 19.74
C ARG A 179 27.21 -16.29 18.67
N HIS A 180 26.29 -17.25 18.66
CA HIS A 180 26.25 -18.26 17.62
C HIS A 180 25.88 -17.62 16.26
N PRO A 181 26.42 -18.10 15.12
CA PRO A 181 26.12 -17.52 13.79
C PRO A 181 24.62 -17.39 13.47
N VAL A 182 23.80 -18.32 13.96
CA VAL A 182 22.34 -18.29 13.81
C VAL A 182 21.68 -17.09 14.50
N VAL A 183 22.27 -16.53 15.57
CA VAL A 183 21.77 -15.31 16.25
C VAL A 183 21.95 -14.09 15.36
N HIS A 184 23.11 -13.97 14.71
CA HIS A 184 23.37 -12.91 13.72
C HIS A 184 22.44 -13.04 12.51
N LEU A 185 22.25 -14.26 12.00
CA LEU A 185 21.35 -14.54 10.88
C LEU A 185 19.87 -14.28 11.25
N ALA A 186 19.46 -14.63 12.47
CA ALA A 186 18.12 -14.33 12.98
C ALA A 186 17.88 -12.82 13.11
N CYS A 187 18.88 -12.07 13.59
CA CYS A 187 18.83 -10.61 13.60
C CYS A 187 18.69 -10.03 12.19
N PHE A 188 19.50 -10.51 11.23
CA PHE A 188 19.42 -10.08 9.83
C PHE A 188 18.04 -10.37 9.22
N CYS A 189 17.54 -11.60 9.34
CA CYS A 189 16.22 -11.99 8.83
C CYS A 189 15.08 -11.16 9.46
N HIS A 190 15.09 -10.97 10.78
CA HIS A 190 14.09 -10.16 11.47
C HIS A 190 14.14 -8.68 11.05
N CYS A 191 15.34 -8.11 10.91
CA CYS A 191 15.50 -6.74 10.43
C CYS A 191 15.05 -6.59 8.98
N LEU A 192 15.41 -7.53 8.10
CA LEU A 192 14.98 -7.56 6.69
C LEU A 192 13.45 -7.57 6.57
N HIS A 193 12.78 -8.42 7.36
CA HIS A 193 11.33 -8.56 7.35
C HIS A 193 10.60 -7.28 7.73
N TYR A 194 10.95 -6.66 8.87
CA TYR A 194 10.32 -5.41 9.28
C TYR A 194 10.74 -4.22 8.40
N THR A 195 11.97 -4.22 7.86
CA THR A 195 12.38 -3.21 6.86
C THR A 195 11.55 -3.34 5.58
N ARG A 196 11.30 -4.56 5.09
CA ARG A 196 10.40 -4.80 3.95
C ARG A 196 8.99 -4.26 4.24
N HIS A 197 8.39 -4.61 5.39
CA HIS A 197 7.05 -4.11 5.76
C HIS A 197 6.99 -2.58 5.85
N LEU A 198 8.04 -1.92 6.37
CA LEU A 198 8.13 -0.45 6.39
C LEU A 198 8.24 0.15 4.99
N LEU A 199 9.12 -0.37 4.13
CA LEU A 199 9.28 0.08 2.75
C LEU A 199 8.01 -0.16 1.91
N GLU A 200 7.35 -1.31 2.09
CA GLU A 200 6.07 -1.61 1.43
C GLU A 200 4.96 -0.67 1.92
N THR A 201 4.91 -0.35 3.22
CA THR A 201 3.97 0.62 3.79
C THR A 201 4.16 2.03 3.22
N LEU A 202 5.40 2.44 2.93
CA LEU A 202 5.72 3.75 2.34
C LEU A 202 5.50 3.82 0.82
N PHE A 203 5.93 2.79 0.09
CA PHE A 203 6.13 2.89 -1.37
C PHE A 203 5.23 1.97 -2.20
N VAL A 204 4.63 0.92 -1.61
CA VAL A 204 3.84 -0.10 -2.33
C VAL A 204 2.37 -0.07 -1.94
N HIS A 205 2.06 0.11 -0.66
CA HIS A 205 0.70 0.03 -0.14
C HIS A 205 -0.07 1.34 -0.31
N LYS A 206 -1.04 1.32 -1.23
CA LYS A 206 -2.04 2.39 -1.36
C LYS A 206 -3.23 2.14 -0.42
N PHE A 207 -3.13 2.61 0.82
CA PHE A 207 -4.26 2.61 1.74
C PHE A 207 -5.38 3.53 1.21
N SER A 208 -6.62 3.03 1.11
CA SER A 208 -7.75 3.89 0.71
C SER A 208 -8.03 4.90 1.81
N GLY A 209 -8.06 6.19 1.43
CA GLY A 209 -8.21 7.34 2.34
C GLY A 209 -9.25 7.10 3.42
N GLY A 210 -8.76 6.85 4.63
CA GLY A 210 -9.53 6.29 5.71
C GLY A 210 -8.65 6.10 6.93
N HIS A 211 -9.30 6.02 8.09
CA HIS A 211 -8.64 6.00 9.37
C HIS A 211 -9.08 4.79 10.19
N THR A 212 -8.37 4.53 11.28
CA THR A 212 -8.70 3.50 12.26
C THR A 212 -8.62 4.08 13.68
N PRO A 213 -9.46 3.63 14.63
CA PRO A 213 -9.37 4.10 16.01
C PRO A 213 -7.99 3.86 16.63
N LEU A 214 -7.44 4.86 17.33
CA LEU A 214 -6.14 4.77 18.00
C LEU A 214 -6.03 3.54 18.93
N LYS A 215 -7.14 3.16 19.59
CA LYS A 215 -7.21 1.96 20.44
C LYS A 215 -6.85 0.66 19.68
N ASN A 216 -7.08 0.59 18.37
CA ASN A 216 -6.66 -0.55 17.55
C ASN A 216 -5.15 -0.54 17.31
N MET A 217 -4.56 0.64 17.08
CA MET A 217 -3.11 0.80 16.90
C MET A 217 -2.36 0.40 18.17
N ILE A 218 -2.85 0.83 19.33
CA ILE A 218 -2.26 0.47 20.64
C ILE A 218 -2.31 -1.06 20.85
N LYS A 219 -3.42 -1.72 20.51
CA LYS A 219 -3.54 -3.19 20.59
C LYS A 219 -2.59 -3.91 19.63
N GLY A 220 -2.48 -3.43 18.39
CA GLY A 220 -1.55 -3.96 17.39
C GLY A 220 -0.10 -3.83 17.85
N CYS A 221 0.32 -2.62 18.23
CA CYS A 221 1.65 -2.35 18.77
C CYS A 221 1.93 -3.23 20.00
N ALA A 222 1.05 -3.27 21.00
CA ALA A 222 1.24 -4.10 22.20
C ALA A 222 1.44 -5.59 21.87
N PHE A 223 0.69 -6.12 20.88
CA PHE A 223 0.86 -7.49 20.40
C PHE A 223 2.23 -7.69 19.74
N TYR A 224 2.53 -6.97 18.66
CA TYR A 224 3.78 -7.19 17.92
C TYR A 224 5.03 -6.84 18.75
N TRP A 225 5.03 -5.71 19.47
CA TRP A 225 6.16 -5.26 20.26
C TRP A 225 6.44 -6.20 21.45
N GLY A 226 5.37 -6.70 22.09
CA GLY A 226 5.47 -7.69 23.17
C GLY A 226 6.01 -9.03 22.68
N PHE A 227 5.46 -9.56 21.58
CA PHE A 227 5.96 -10.81 20.99
C PHE A 227 7.40 -10.67 20.45
N THR A 228 7.76 -9.56 19.82
CA THR A 228 9.15 -9.31 19.40
C THR A 228 10.08 -9.22 20.61
N SER A 229 9.67 -8.59 21.72
CA SER A 229 10.47 -8.58 22.95
C SER A 229 10.71 -10.00 23.47
N TRP A 230 9.67 -10.84 23.50
CA TRP A 230 9.78 -12.24 23.94
C TRP A 230 10.66 -13.09 23.02
N ILE A 231 10.48 -12.97 21.70
CA ILE A 231 11.29 -13.63 20.67
C ILE A 231 12.76 -13.21 20.76
N ALA A 232 13.01 -11.89 20.80
CA ALA A 232 14.35 -11.34 20.80
C ALA A 232 15.09 -11.65 22.11
N TYR A 233 14.40 -11.64 23.26
CA TYR A 233 14.99 -12.04 24.54
C TYR A 233 15.59 -13.44 24.48
N TYR A 234 14.82 -14.43 24.00
CA TYR A 234 15.25 -15.84 23.96
C TYR A 234 16.32 -16.13 22.89
N ILE A 235 16.19 -15.57 21.68
CA ILE A 235 17.19 -15.79 20.60
C ILE A 235 18.52 -15.14 20.97
N ASN A 236 18.49 -13.94 21.55
CA ASN A 236 19.72 -13.21 21.89
C ASN A 236 20.28 -13.60 23.27
N HIS A 237 19.59 -14.43 24.06
CA HIS A 237 20.06 -14.82 25.40
C HIS A 237 21.48 -15.44 25.36
N PRO A 238 22.39 -15.13 26.31
CA PRO A 238 23.72 -15.75 26.35
C PRO A 238 23.72 -17.28 26.45
N ARG A 239 22.67 -17.85 27.05
CA ARG A 239 22.40 -19.31 27.12
C ARG A 239 21.66 -19.90 25.90
N TYR A 240 21.45 -19.14 24.82
CA TYR A 240 20.79 -19.67 23.62
C TYR A 240 21.62 -20.81 23.01
N THR A 241 20.99 -21.98 22.83
CA THR A 241 21.60 -23.14 22.17
C THR A 241 21.21 -23.20 20.69
N PRO A 242 22.13 -23.52 19.76
CA PRO A 242 21.80 -23.67 18.34
C PRO A 242 20.77 -24.78 18.06
N PRO A 243 20.10 -24.73 16.89
CA PRO A 243 19.13 -25.75 16.49
C PRO A 243 19.71 -27.15 16.39
N SER A 244 18.91 -28.16 16.71
CA SER A 244 19.35 -29.54 16.94
C SER A 244 19.87 -30.25 15.69
N PHE A 245 19.42 -29.86 14.49
CA PHE A 245 19.92 -30.41 13.21
C PHE A 245 20.99 -29.50 12.56
N GLY A 246 21.51 -28.53 13.31
CA GLY A 246 22.71 -27.76 12.99
C GLY A 246 22.62 -26.90 11.73
N HIS A 247 23.78 -26.65 11.10
CA HIS A 247 23.91 -25.70 9.99
C HIS A 247 23.04 -26.01 8.77
N ARG A 248 22.72 -27.28 8.50
CA ARG A 248 21.85 -27.65 7.36
C ARG A 248 20.42 -27.13 7.55
N GLN A 249 19.85 -27.37 8.74
CA GLN A 249 18.54 -26.82 9.12
C GLN A 249 18.52 -25.29 9.03
N VAL A 250 19.53 -24.62 9.62
CA VAL A 250 19.64 -23.16 9.60
C VAL A 250 19.70 -22.63 8.16
N SER A 251 20.52 -23.24 7.28
CA SER A 251 20.71 -22.76 5.91
C SER A 251 19.47 -22.97 5.04
N PHE A 252 18.83 -24.14 5.10
CA PHE A 252 17.59 -24.39 4.35
C PHE A 252 16.45 -23.51 4.84
N ALA A 253 16.32 -23.31 6.16
CA ALA A 253 15.30 -22.43 6.73
C ALA A 253 15.53 -20.96 6.38
N ALA A 254 16.78 -20.48 6.39
CA ALA A 254 17.12 -19.13 5.94
C ALA A 254 16.83 -18.92 4.44
N LEU A 255 17.12 -19.91 3.60
CA LEU A 255 16.78 -19.86 2.17
C LEU A 255 15.26 -19.83 1.94
N ALA A 256 14.51 -20.69 2.64
CA ALA A 256 13.05 -20.72 2.58
C ALA A 256 12.44 -19.38 3.06
N PHE A 257 12.99 -18.79 4.12
CA PHE A 257 12.64 -17.46 4.60
C PHE A 257 12.82 -16.38 3.53
N LEU A 258 14.01 -16.31 2.89
CA LEU A 258 14.29 -15.32 1.84
C LEU A 258 13.39 -15.48 0.61
N ILE A 259 13.09 -16.73 0.21
CA ILE A 259 12.12 -17.04 -0.85
C ILE A 259 10.71 -16.55 -0.45
N CYS A 260 10.32 -16.68 0.81
CA CYS A 260 9.03 -16.20 1.30
C CYS A 260 8.96 -14.66 1.38
N GLU A 261 10.00 -13.98 1.86
CA GLU A 261 10.06 -12.51 1.89
C GLU A 261 9.97 -11.92 0.48
N ALA A 262 10.75 -12.46 -0.47
CA ALA A 262 10.68 -12.06 -1.88
C ALA A 262 9.30 -12.36 -2.49
N GLY A 263 8.73 -13.53 -2.17
CA GLY A 263 7.39 -13.93 -2.61
C GLY A 263 6.31 -12.95 -2.15
N ASN A 264 6.28 -12.62 -0.87
CA ASN A 264 5.35 -11.66 -0.29
C ASN A 264 5.47 -10.29 -0.96
N HIS A 265 6.71 -9.80 -1.14
CA HIS A 265 6.98 -8.54 -1.82
C HIS A 265 6.39 -8.49 -3.24
N PHE A 266 6.68 -9.50 -4.07
CA PHE A 266 6.19 -9.52 -5.45
C PHE A 266 4.66 -9.66 -5.53
N ILE A 267 4.02 -10.36 -4.59
CA ILE A 267 2.56 -10.35 -4.49
C ILE A 267 2.05 -8.95 -4.13
N ASN A 268 2.65 -8.27 -3.14
CA ASN A 268 2.20 -6.95 -2.71
C ASN A 268 2.38 -5.89 -3.80
N VAL A 269 3.45 -5.96 -4.58
CA VAL A 269 3.65 -5.13 -5.79
C VAL A 269 2.60 -5.43 -6.87
N ALA A 270 2.32 -6.69 -7.16
CA ALA A 270 1.28 -7.06 -8.13
C ALA A 270 -0.13 -6.59 -7.69
N LEU A 271 -0.44 -6.68 -6.39
CA LEU A 271 -1.67 -6.15 -5.81
C LEU A 271 -1.72 -4.62 -5.88
N ALA A 272 -0.60 -3.92 -5.69
CA ALA A 272 -0.52 -2.47 -5.83
C ALA A 272 -0.78 -2.04 -7.28
N GLN A 273 -0.09 -2.63 -8.25
CA GLN A 273 -0.22 -2.29 -9.68
C GLN A 273 -1.68 -2.39 -10.18
N GLN A 274 -2.41 -3.43 -9.77
CA GLN A 274 -3.85 -3.57 -10.07
C GLN A 274 -4.70 -2.39 -9.52
N ASN A 275 -4.35 -1.87 -8.34
CA ASN A 275 -5.01 -0.69 -7.78
C ASN A 275 -4.64 0.62 -8.50
N HIS A 276 -3.44 0.71 -9.10
CA HIS A 276 -3.01 1.87 -9.89
C HIS A 276 -3.64 1.91 -11.28
N SER A 277 -3.74 0.76 -11.97
CA SER A 277 -4.28 0.66 -13.33
C SER A 277 -5.77 1.01 -13.47
N GLY A 278 -6.49 1.25 -12.38
CA GLY A 278 -7.94 1.54 -12.38
C GLY A 278 -8.83 0.33 -12.71
N SER A 279 -8.27 -0.72 -13.32
CA SER A 279 -8.93 -1.97 -13.71
C SER A 279 -9.31 -2.84 -12.50
N LYS A 280 -10.27 -2.37 -11.71
CA LYS A 280 -10.88 -3.15 -10.61
C LYS A 280 -11.85 -4.24 -11.14
N ALA A 281 -11.77 -4.58 -12.42
CA ALA A 281 -12.65 -5.49 -13.13
C ALA A 281 -12.19 -6.96 -13.06
N CYS A 282 -10.88 -7.20 -12.89
CA CYS A 282 -10.32 -8.55 -12.84
C CYS A 282 -9.73 -8.90 -11.46
N PHE A 283 -9.66 -10.20 -11.16
CA PHE A 283 -8.87 -10.72 -10.03
C PHE A 283 -7.38 -10.73 -10.43
N PRO A 284 -6.44 -10.43 -9.51
CA PRO A 284 -5.00 -10.49 -9.79
C PRO A 284 -4.57 -11.87 -10.33
N SER A 285 -4.01 -11.88 -11.54
CA SER A 285 -3.56 -13.10 -12.20
C SER A 285 -2.03 -13.28 -12.07
N PRO A 286 -1.54 -14.53 -12.11
CA PRO A 286 -0.12 -14.82 -12.27
C PRO A 286 0.52 -14.08 -13.45
N THR A 287 1.80 -13.74 -13.28
CA THR A 287 2.66 -13.10 -14.27
C THR A 287 3.81 -14.04 -14.64
N TYR A 288 4.74 -13.58 -15.50
CA TYR A 288 5.99 -14.31 -15.77
C TYR A 288 6.87 -14.50 -14.52
N ASN A 289 6.67 -13.71 -13.46
CA ASN A 289 7.40 -13.89 -12.20
C ASN A 289 6.85 -15.12 -11.43
N PRO A 290 7.66 -16.17 -11.15
CA PRO A 290 7.20 -17.40 -10.49
C PRO A 290 6.64 -17.17 -9.09
N PHE A 291 7.07 -16.12 -8.37
CA PHE A 291 6.49 -15.75 -7.07
C PHE A 291 5.00 -15.39 -7.16
N THR A 292 4.52 -14.98 -8.34
CA THR A 292 3.10 -14.68 -8.56
C THR A 292 2.27 -15.91 -8.95
N TRP A 293 2.88 -17.05 -9.22
CA TRP A 293 2.16 -18.28 -9.62
C TRP A 293 1.31 -18.85 -8.49
N LEU A 294 1.57 -18.48 -7.24
CA LEU A 294 0.73 -18.87 -6.11
C LEU A 294 -0.71 -18.34 -6.23
N PHE A 295 -0.95 -17.27 -7.02
CA PHE A 295 -2.31 -16.84 -7.42
C PHE A 295 -3.08 -17.90 -8.23
N PHE A 296 -2.45 -18.90 -8.85
CA PHE A 296 -3.18 -20.03 -9.46
C PHE A 296 -3.97 -20.80 -8.38
N LEU A 297 -3.33 -21.05 -7.24
CA LEU A 297 -3.81 -21.94 -6.18
C LEU A 297 -4.63 -21.24 -5.09
N VAL A 298 -4.23 -20.01 -4.70
CA VAL A 298 -4.81 -19.33 -3.53
C VAL A 298 -5.18 -17.88 -3.83
N SER A 299 -6.08 -17.34 -3.00
CA SER A 299 -6.63 -15.99 -3.18
C SER A 299 -5.84 -14.89 -2.44
N CYS A 300 -5.12 -15.25 -1.38
CA CYS A 300 -4.30 -14.34 -0.57
C CYS A 300 -2.84 -14.83 -0.46
N PRO A 301 -2.10 -14.97 -1.57
CA PRO A 301 -0.75 -15.56 -1.55
C PRO A 301 0.27 -14.78 -0.73
N ASN A 302 0.03 -13.48 -0.49
CA ASN A 302 0.85 -12.67 0.41
C ASN A 302 0.83 -13.22 1.85
N TYR A 303 -0.33 -13.67 2.34
CA TYR A 303 -0.45 -14.29 3.66
C TYR A 303 0.18 -15.70 3.69
N THR A 304 0.15 -16.44 2.59
CA THR A 304 0.81 -17.75 2.48
C THR A 304 2.33 -17.60 2.60
N TYR A 305 2.91 -16.61 1.92
CA TYR A 305 4.33 -16.29 2.03
C TYR A 305 4.71 -15.75 3.41
N GLU A 306 3.93 -14.82 3.96
CA GLU A 306 4.13 -14.31 5.33
C GLU A 306 4.15 -15.43 6.38
N VAL A 307 3.19 -16.38 6.32
CA VAL A 307 3.19 -17.60 7.14
C VAL A 307 4.43 -18.46 6.87
N GLY A 308 4.83 -18.62 5.61
CA GLY A 308 6.05 -19.33 5.22
C GLY A 308 7.32 -18.73 5.83
N SER A 309 7.43 -17.40 5.89
CA SER A 309 8.51 -16.70 6.58
C SER A 309 8.54 -17.03 8.08
N TRP A 310 7.40 -16.93 8.77
CA TRP A 310 7.35 -17.20 10.21
C TRP A 310 7.58 -18.68 10.57
N ILE A 311 7.12 -19.63 9.75
CA ILE A 311 7.46 -21.06 9.88
C ILE A 311 8.96 -21.26 9.65
N SER A 312 9.51 -20.67 8.59
CA SER A 312 10.95 -20.76 8.29
C SER A 312 11.80 -20.17 9.41
N PHE A 313 11.41 -19.03 9.97
CA PHE A 313 12.07 -18.41 11.12
C PHE A 313 11.98 -19.29 12.37
N THR A 314 10.84 -19.97 12.60
CA THR A 314 10.67 -20.96 13.67
C THR A 314 11.66 -22.12 13.52
N VAL A 315 11.78 -22.69 12.32
CA VAL A 315 12.71 -23.80 12.04
C VAL A 315 14.17 -23.34 12.13
N MET A 316 14.47 -22.12 11.71
CA MET A 316 15.82 -21.55 11.73
C MET A 316 16.32 -21.27 13.16
N THR A 317 15.46 -20.79 14.06
CA THR A 317 15.87 -20.43 15.43
C THR A 317 15.61 -21.55 16.44
N GLN A 318 14.65 -22.43 16.16
CA GLN A 318 14.17 -23.50 17.03
C GLN A 318 13.75 -23.03 18.44
N THR A 319 13.14 -21.83 18.52
CA THR A 319 12.70 -21.23 19.79
C THR A 319 11.17 -21.24 19.94
N LEU A 320 10.68 -21.65 21.12
CA LEU A 320 9.24 -21.70 21.44
C LEU A 320 8.47 -20.38 21.22
N PRO A 321 8.98 -19.18 21.61
CA PRO A 321 8.26 -17.92 21.39
C PRO A 321 7.94 -17.64 19.92
N VAL A 322 8.88 -17.97 19.02
CA VAL A 322 8.69 -17.81 17.57
C VAL A 322 7.61 -18.76 17.05
N GLY A 323 7.62 -20.03 17.50
CA GLY A 323 6.59 -21.00 17.10
C GLY A 323 5.18 -20.62 17.57
N ILE A 324 5.05 -20.12 18.81
CA ILE A 324 3.78 -19.61 19.33
C ILE A 324 3.30 -18.40 18.53
N PHE A 325 4.19 -17.45 18.25
CA PHE A 325 3.85 -16.28 17.43
C PHE A 325 3.42 -16.68 16.01
N ALA A 326 4.19 -17.54 15.34
CA ALA A 326 3.85 -18.07 14.01
C ALA A 326 2.47 -18.74 14.00
N PHE A 327 2.15 -19.56 15.01
CA PHE A 327 0.85 -20.21 15.14
C PHE A 327 -0.31 -19.21 15.30
N LEU A 328 -0.16 -18.19 16.15
CA LEU A 328 -1.17 -17.14 16.32
C LEU A 328 -1.35 -16.31 15.03
N MET A 329 -0.25 -16.01 14.33
CA MET A 329 -0.29 -15.31 13.04
C MET A 329 -0.98 -16.15 11.95
N VAL A 330 -0.75 -17.46 11.89
CA VAL A 330 -1.50 -18.39 11.01
C VAL A 330 -2.99 -18.29 11.27
N ILE A 331 -3.44 -18.37 12.53
CA ILE A 331 -4.87 -18.28 12.87
C ILE A 331 -5.45 -16.93 12.40
N GLN A 332 -4.80 -15.83 12.75
CA GLN A 332 -5.29 -14.49 12.43
C GLN A 332 -5.37 -14.24 10.92
N MET A 333 -4.32 -14.59 10.18
CA MET A 333 -4.28 -14.45 8.73
C MET A 333 -5.27 -15.37 8.02
N SER A 334 -5.52 -16.58 8.56
CA SER A 334 -6.57 -17.48 8.06
C SER A 334 -7.96 -16.84 8.15
N LEU A 335 -8.28 -16.17 9.27
CA LEU A 335 -9.54 -15.47 9.46
C LEU A 335 -9.68 -14.27 8.49
N TRP A 336 -8.59 -13.53 8.25
CA TRP A 336 -8.56 -12.45 7.26
C TRP A 336 -8.69 -12.96 5.82
N ALA A 337 -7.96 -14.04 5.48
CA ALA A 337 -8.01 -14.67 4.16
C ALA A 337 -9.41 -15.16 3.82
N ARG A 338 -10.08 -15.86 4.75
CA ARG A 338 -11.47 -16.34 4.55
C ARG A 338 -12.45 -15.20 4.31
N LYS A 339 -12.32 -14.08 5.02
CA LYS A 339 -13.13 -12.86 4.80
C LYS A 339 -12.86 -12.26 3.41
N LYS A 340 -11.59 -12.14 3.02
CA LYS A 340 -11.15 -11.57 1.73
C LYS A 340 -11.53 -12.45 0.54
N HIS A 341 -11.38 -13.78 0.66
CA HIS A 341 -11.82 -14.76 -0.34
C HIS A 341 -13.34 -14.75 -0.56
N LYS A 342 -14.16 -14.64 0.51
CA LYS A 342 -15.62 -14.47 0.37
C LYS A 342 -16.00 -13.20 -0.40
N LEU A 343 -15.25 -12.10 -0.23
CA LEU A 343 -15.45 -10.87 -1.01
C LEU A 343 -15.06 -11.07 -2.49
N TYR A 344 -13.96 -11.78 -2.76
CA TYR A 344 -13.55 -12.09 -4.13
C TYR A 344 -14.52 -13.05 -4.83
N LEU A 345 -15.07 -14.06 -4.15
CA LEU A 345 -16.11 -14.93 -4.70
C LEU A 345 -17.34 -14.13 -5.15
N LYS A 346 -17.78 -13.14 -4.37
CA LYS A 346 -18.92 -12.27 -4.75
C LYS A 346 -18.62 -11.36 -5.96
N ARG A 347 -17.36 -11.04 -6.22
CA ARG A 347 -16.96 -10.01 -7.21
C ARG A 347 -16.42 -10.59 -8.51
N PHE A 348 -15.75 -11.74 -8.44
CA PHE A 348 -14.97 -12.32 -9.54
C PHE A 348 -15.33 -13.80 -9.78
N TYR A 349 -16.59 -14.16 -9.53
CA TYR A 349 -17.11 -15.47 -9.93
C TYR A 349 -17.12 -15.57 -11.48
N PRO A 350 -16.70 -16.70 -12.09
CA PRO A 350 -16.27 -17.96 -11.48
C PRO A 350 -14.75 -18.08 -11.25
N ALA A 351 -13.93 -17.09 -11.66
CA ALA A 351 -12.46 -17.19 -11.77
C ALA A 351 -11.74 -17.59 -10.46
N VAL A 352 -12.30 -17.27 -9.30
CA VAL A 352 -11.74 -17.61 -7.98
C VAL A 352 -12.36 -18.87 -7.33
N ARG A 353 -13.35 -19.52 -7.95
CA ARG A 353 -14.12 -20.63 -7.34
C ARG A 353 -13.28 -21.84 -6.93
N ARG A 354 -12.23 -22.16 -7.68
CA ARG A 354 -11.34 -23.32 -7.42
C ARG A 354 -10.11 -22.98 -6.58
N LYS A 355 -9.97 -21.73 -6.12
CA LYS A 355 -8.81 -21.27 -5.34
C LYS A 355 -9.10 -21.43 -3.86
N ALA A 356 -8.10 -21.85 -3.10
CA ALA A 356 -8.12 -21.75 -1.64
C ALA A 356 -8.05 -20.27 -1.19
N ALA A 357 -8.36 -19.98 0.07
CA ALA A 357 -8.25 -18.65 0.65
C ALA A 357 -6.78 -18.32 0.95
N MET A 358 -6.02 -19.24 1.57
CA MET A 358 -4.64 -19.01 2.01
C MET A 358 -3.71 -20.21 1.86
N ILE A 359 -4.09 -21.40 2.34
CA ILE A 359 -3.18 -22.55 2.30
C ILE A 359 -3.69 -23.49 1.19
N PRO A 360 -2.87 -23.80 0.16
CA PRO A 360 -3.27 -24.72 -0.89
C PRO A 360 -3.80 -26.02 -0.28
N ILE A 361 -4.88 -26.56 -0.87
CA ILE A 361 -5.49 -27.86 -0.51
C ILE A 361 -6.21 -27.87 0.86
N ILE A 362 -5.93 -26.95 1.80
CA ILE A 362 -6.59 -26.91 3.12
C ILE A 362 -7.81 -25.96 3.17
N PHE A 363 -7.63 -24.64 2.93
CA PHE A 363 -8.74 -23.67 2.97
C PHE A 363 -8.48 -22.32 2.29
#